data_AF-A0AAD0YKW2-F1
#
_entry.id   AF-A0AAD0YKW2-F1
#
_cell.length_a   1.000
_cell.length_b   1.000
_cell.length_c   1.000
_cell.angle_alpha   90.00
_cell.angle_beta   90.00
_cell.angle_gamma   90.00
#
_symmetry.space_group_name_H-M   'P 1'
#
loop_
_entity.id
_entity.type
_entity.pdbx_description
1 polymer ?
#
loop_
_entity_poly.entity_id
_entity_poly.type
_entity_poly.pdbx_seq_one_letter_code
_entity_poly.pdbx_strand_id
1 'polypeptide(L)'
;MRNKEKMIGRIIDSMEKVDITFKLLSDERQIDELNKGIYLLMDKLGSEDINLLFDRYPRLIQKYSLKEMFSGNIEIPNIDPHSLKIAGLLTCLQFLVSSFTDFIDEFDNRLPLKETETSNSYQAEHYIISSIALDDYLKELFLSVLSVTGEEYYQKFLKKIGNPDFTIDDILKLDKDKELQEHIDLLMWYSLIRVFLEAIYFYLNIENHNSKI
;
A
#
# COMPACT_ATOMS: atom_id res chain seq x y z
N MET A 1 17.76 -8.46 15.61
CA MET A 1 17.95 -9.57 14.65
C MET A 1 16.62 -9.93 14.02
N ARG A 2 16.20 -9.23 12.97
CA ARG A 2 15.09 -9.67 12.10
C ARG A 2 15.73 -10.12 10.79
N ASN A 3 16.29 -11.32 10.74
CA ASN A 3 17.12 -11.73 9.61
C ASN A 3 16.58 -13.00 8.93
N LYS A 4 16.24 -12.82 7.64
CA LYS A 4 16.30 -13.79 6.53
C LYS A 4 15.21 -14.83 6.29
N GLU A 5 14.28 -15.12 7.21
CA GLU A 5 13.27 -16.18 6.97
C GLU A 5 11.94 -15.73 6.32
N LYS A 6 11.78 -14.46 5.94
CA LYS A 6 10.51 -13.90 5.40
C LYS A 6 10.58 -13.27 3.99
N MET A 7 11.53 -13.71 3.15
CA MET A 7 11.61 -13.24 1.75
C MET A 7 10.90 -14.14 0.73
N ILE A 8 10.32 -15.28 1.15
CA ILE A 8 9.58 -16.16 0.24
C ILE A 8 8.30 -15.44 -0.22
N GLY A 9 8.28 -15.01 -1.48
CA GLY A 9 7.12 -14.37 -2.11
C GLY A 9 7.14 -12.83 -2.18
N ARG A 10 8.26 -12.17 -1.85
CA ARG A 10 8.44 -10.73 -2.12
C ARG A 10 8.63 -10.47 -3.61
N ILE A 11 7.98 -9.43 -4.11
CA ILE A 11 8.18 -8.91 -5.46
C ILE A 11 9.44 -8.05 -5.46
N ILE A 12 9.59 -7.18 -4.45
CA ILE A 12 10.74 -6.29 -4.28
C ILE A 12 11.75 -6.89 -3.31
N ASP A 13 12.94 -7.21 -3.82
CA ASP A 13 14.05 -7.83 -3.09
C ASP A 13 15.41 -7.16 -3.35
N SER A 14 15.42 -6.08 -4.13
CA SER A 14 16.62 -5.41 -4.60
C SER A 14 16.34 -3.94 -4.92
N MET A 15 17.39 -3.12 -4.83
CA MET A 15 17.29 -1.70 -5.18
C MET A 15 16.99 -1.46 -6.66
N GLU A 16 17.42 -2.35 -7.54
CA GLU A 16 17.06 -2.29 -8.97
C GLU A 16 15.55 -2.37 -9.17
N LYS A 17 14.87 -3.29 -8.46
CA LYS A 17 13.41 -3.39 -8.52
C LYS A 17 12.72 -2.17 -7.90
N VAL A 18 13.29 -1.59 -6.84
CA VAL A 18 12.82 -0.31 -6.30
C VAL A 18 12.91 0.78 -7.37
N ASP A 19 14.04 0.90 -8.06
CA ASP A 19 14.26 1.92 -9.08
C ASP A 19 13.28 1.78 -10.25
N ILE A 20 13.03 0.54 -10.70
CA ILE A 20 12.01 0.23 -11.71
C ILE A 20 10.61 0.63 -11.22
N THR A 21 10.24 0.22 -10.00
CA THR A 21 8.92 0.54 -9.43
C THR A 21 8.73 2.04 -9.26
N PHE A 22 9.74 2.74 -8.73
CA PHE A 22 9.65 4.18 -8.48
C PHE A 22 9.42 4.92 -9.80
N LYS A 23 10.20 4.58 -10.83
CA LYS A 23 10.06 5.16 -12.17
C LYS A 23 8.71 4.86 -12.83
N LEU A 24 8.15 3.67 -12.60
CA LEU A 24 6.84 3.32 -13.15
C LEU A 24 5.70 4.06 -12.45
N LEU A 25 5.83 4.34 -11.15
CA LEU A 25 4.76 4.89 -10.33
C LEU A 25 4.88 6.40 -10.09
N SER A 26 5.94 7.05 -10.55
CA SER A 26 6.16 8.49 -10.36
C SER A 26 5.34 9.39 -11.28
N ASP A 27 4.79 8.84 -12.38
CA ASP A 27 3.90 9.58 -13.26
C ASP A 27 2.65 10.05 -12.47
N GLU A 28 2.31 11.34 -12.60
CA GLU A 28 1.19 11.97 -11.90
C GLU A 28 -0.13 11.18 -12.07
N ARG A 29 -0.35 10.58 -13.24
CA ARG A 29 -1.55 9.77 -13.49
C ARG A 29 -1.52 8.50 -12.65
N GLN A 30 -0.36 7.87 -12.48
CA GLN A 30 -0.25 6.66 -11.66
C GLN A 30 -0.51 7.00 -10.19
N ILE A 31 0.04 8.10 -9.69
CA ILE A 31 -0.22 8.60 -8.33
C ILE A 31 -1.71 8.88 -8.14
N ASP A 32 -2.35 9.53 -9.10
CA ASP A 32 -3.79 9.78 -9.09
C ASP A 32 -4.60 8.47 -9.06
N GLU A 33 -4.24 7.46 -9.86
CA GLU A 33 -4.92 6.17 -9.85
C GLU A 33 -4.73 5.41 -8.52
N LEU A 34 -3.53 5.46 -7.92
CA LEU A 34 -3.29 4.89 -6.58
C LEU A 34 -4.19 5.56 -5.53
N ASN A 35 -4.33 6.89 -5.59
CA ASN A 35 -5.21 7.64 -4.68
C ASN A 35 -6.68 7.35 -4.94
N LYS A 36 -7.13 7.32 -6.20
CA LYS A 36 -8.53 7.01 -6.55
C LYS A 36 -8.94 5.63 -6.04
N GLY A 37 -8.05 4.64 -6.11
CA GLY A 37 -8.36 3.30 -5.61
C GLY A 37 -8.55 3.23 -4.09
N ILE A 38 -7.94 4.14 -3.31
CA ILE A 38 -8.23 4.28 -1.87
C ILE A 38 -9.70 4.65 -1.67
N TYR A 39 -10.17 5.67 -2.39
CA TYR A 39 -11.57 6.10 -2.33
C TYR A 39 -12.53 5.05 -2.88
N LEU A 40 -12.14 4.32 -3.94
CA LEU A 40 -12.92 3.20 -4.47
C LEU A 40 -13.10 2.09 -3.42
N LEU A 41 -12.05 1.75 -2.68
CA LEU A 41 -12.15 0.77 -1.60
C LEU A 41 -13.06 1.29 -0.48
N MET A 42 -12.89 2.55 -0.07
CA MET A 42 -13.74 3.17 0.97
C MET A 42 -15.22 3.16 0.60
N ASP A 43 -15.54 3.57 -0.63
CA ASP A 43 -16.91 3.57 -1.15
C ASP A 43 -17.52 2.17 -1.14
N LYS A 44 -16.77 1.16 -1.61
CA LYS A 44 -17.24 -0.23 -1.63
C LYS A 44 -17.32 -0.89 -0.24
N LEU A 45 -16.52 -0.46 0.73
CA LEU A 45 -16.64 -0.91 2.12
C LEU A 45 -17.94 -0.40 2.76
N GLY A 46 -18.52 0.70 2.25
CA GLY A 46 -19.85 1.17 2.63
C GLY A 46 -20.02 1.59 4.08
N SER A 47 -18.92 1.83 4.82
CA SER A 47 -18.97 2.21 6.24
C SER A 47 -18.83 3.71 6.41
N GLU A 48 -19.89 4.36 6.90
CA GLU A 48 -19.88 5.78 7.29
C GLU A 48 -18.79 6.07 8.34
N ASP A 49 -18.54 5.11 9.24
CA ASP A 49 -17.50 5.22 10.26
C ASP A 49 -16.11 5.30 9.64
N ILE A 50 -15.80 4.47 8.64
CA ILE A 50 -14.49 4.49 7.96
C ILE A 50 -14.27 5.85 7.30
N ASN A 51 -15.26 6.41 6.62
CA ASN A 51 -15.17 7.72 5.97
C ASN A 51 -14.92 8.84 7.00
N LEU A 52 -15.69 8.86 8.09
CA LEU A 52 -15.52 9.85 9.16
C LEU A 52 -14.17 9.70 9.88
N LEU A 53 -13.71 8.47 10.08
CA LEU A 53 -12.43 8.18 10.72
C LEU A 53 -11.28 8.58 9.84
N PHE A 54 -11.34 8.33 8.53
CA PHE A 54 -10.32 8.72 7.56
C PHE A 54 -10.04 10.24 7.61
N ASP A 55 -11.10 11.06 7.60
CA ASP A 55 -10.97 12.52 7.69
C ASP A 55 -10.41 13.00 9.04
N ARG A 56 -10.70 12.25 10.11
CA ARG A 56 -10.29 12.60 11.49
C ARG A 56 -8.95 12.00 11.87
N TYR A 57 -8.44 11.03 11.11
CA TYR A 57 -7.29 10.23 11.47
C TYR A 57 -6.02 11.08 11.75
N PRO A 58 -5.72 12.14 10.97
CA PRO A 58 -4.60 13.02 11.28
C PRO A 58 -4.66 13.64 12.69
N ARG A 59 -5.86 13.93 13.22
CA ARG A 59 -6.04 14.43 14.59
C ARG A 59 -5.94 13.31 15.63
N LEU A 60 -6.34 12.09 15.26
CA LEU A 60 -6.22 10.91 16.13
C LEU A 60 -4.75 10.55 16.35
N ILE A 61 -3.91 10.61 15.30
CA ILE A 61 -2.45 10.33 15.39
C ILE A 61 -1.74 11.32 16.33
N GLN A 62 -2.24 12.56 16.47
CA GLN A 62 -1.68 13.53 17.42
C GLN A 62 -1.96 13.17 18.88
N LYS A 63 -3.07 12.45 19.13
CA LYS A 63 -3.50 12.05 20.47
C LYS A 63 -3.02 10.64 20.84
N TYR A 64 -2.90 9.76 19.85
CA TYR A 64 -2.54 8.36 19.99
C TYR A 64 -1.45 8.01 18.99
N SER A 65 -0.44 7.25 19.38
CA SER A 65 0.57 6.81 18.41
C SER A 65 -0.01 5.83 17.39
N LEU A 66 0.59 5.74 16.19
CA LEU A 66 0.19 4.75 15.18
C LEU A 66 0.30 3.34 15.76
N LYS A 67 1.39 3.03 16.47
CA LYS A 67 1.60 1.72 17.10
C LYS A 67 0.46 1.34 18.02
N GLU A 68 -0.01 2.26 18.86
CA GLU A 68 -1.12 1.98 19.76
C GLU A 68 -2.43 1.78 18.99
N MET A 69 -2.70 2.61 17.98
CA MET A 69 -3.93 2.50 17.18
C MET A 69 -3.99 1.19 16.38
N PHE A 70 -2.87 0.73 15.84
CA PHE A 70 -2.79 -0.55 15.11
C PHE A 70 -2.68 -1.77 16.02
N SER A 71 -2.35 -1.60 17.30
CA SER A 71 -2.32 -2.70 18.27
C SER A 71 -3.70 -3.23 18.65
N GLY A 72 -4.76 -2.46 18.39
CA GLY A 72 -6.14 -2.79 18.79
C GLY A 72 -6.41 -2.63 20.30
N ASN A 73 -5.44 -2.16 21.07
CA ASN A 73 -5.56 -1.99 22.53
C ASN A 73 -6.08 -0.61 22.96
N ILE A 74 -6.31 0.32 22.01
CA ILE A 74 -6.95 1.60 22.32
C ILE A 74 -8.46 1.44 22.24
N GLU A 75 -9.13 1.70 23.35
CA GLU A 75 -10.57 1.95 23.36
C GLU A 75 -10.84 3.43 23.12
N ILE A 76 -11.35 3.77 21.93
CA ILE A 76 -11.92 5.09 21.67
C ILE A 76 -13.44 4.97 21.74
N PRO A 77 -14.12 5.72 22.64
CA PRO A 77 -15.57 5.59 22.80
C PRO A 77 -16.31 5.79 21.48
N ASN A 78 -17.28 4.89 21.21
CA ASN A 78 -18.13 4.91 20.02
C ASN A 78 -17.38 4.77 18.68
N ILE A 79 -16.20 4.15 18.69
CA ILE A 79 -15.46 3.85 17.46
C ILE A 79 -15.25 2.34 17.38
N ASP A 80 -15.67 1.74 16.27
CA ASP A 80 -15.38 0.34 15.99
C ASP A 80 -13.87 0.16 15.73
N PRO A 81 -13.18 -0.74 16.46
CA PRO A 81 -11.74 -0.94 16.31
C PRO A 81 -11.32 -1.38 14.90
N HIS A 82 -12.17 -2.13 14.19
CA HIS A 82 -11.86 -2.58 12.84
C HIS A 82 -11.95 -1.41 11.84
N SER A 83 -13.00 -0.59 11.91
CA SER A 83 -13.12 0.65 11.14
C SER A 83 -11.96 1.62 11.43
N LEU A 84 -11.54 1.76 12.70
CA LEU A 84 -10.38 2.57 13.08
C LEU A 84 -9.09 2.08 12.41
N LYS A 85 -8.89 0.77 12.40
CA LYS A 85 -7.71 0.15 11.80
C LYS A 85 -7.68 0.35 10.28
N ILE A 86 -8.79 0.07 9.59
CA ILE A 86 -8.88 0.25 8.14
C ILE A 86 -8.69 1.71 7.76
N ALA A 87 -9.45 2.63 8.38
CA ALA A 87 -9.31 4.06 8.12
C ALA A 87 -7.88 4.52 8.31
N GLY A 88 -7.21 4.03 9.37
CA GLY A 88 -5.81 4.32 9.62
C GLY A 88 -4.85 3.84 8.57
N LEU A 89 -5.01 2.59 8.10
CA LEU A 89 -4.21 2.06 7.00
C LEU A 89 -4.40 2.92 5.75
N LEU A 90 -5.64 3.23 5.40
CA LEU A 90 -5.95 4.02 4.21
C LEU A 90 -5.40 5.45 4.31
N THR A 91 -5.48 6.10 5.47
CA THR A 91 -4.87 7.43 5.67
C THR A 91 -3.34 7.36 5.56
N CYS A 92 -2.71 6.35 6.17
CA CYS A 92 -1.27 6.16 6.03
C CYS A 92 -0.90 5.88 4.56
N LEU A 93 -1.71 5.11 3.84
CA LEU A 93 -1.48 4.79 2.43
C LEU A 93 -1.55 6.04 1.57
N GLN A 94 -2.60 6.85 1.77
CA GLN A 94 -2.75 8.12 1.08
C GLN A 94 -1.54 9.02 1.32
N PHE A 95 -1.09 9.14 2.57
CA PHE A 95 0.11 9.92 2.88
C PHE A 95 1.32 9.39 2.11
N LEU A 96 1.63 8.10 2.21
CA LEU A 96 2.77 7.47 1.52
C LEU A 96 2.70 7.70 0.00
N VAL A 97 1.52 7.54 -0.62
CA VAL A 97 1.34 7.77 -2.06
C VAL A 97 1.55 9.23 -2.42
N SER A 98 1.04 10.17 -1.61
CA SER A 98 1.18 11.61 -1.87
C SER A 98 2.58 12.14 -1.62
N SER A 99 3.32 11.63 -0.63
CA SER A 99 4.68 12.06 -0.32
C SER A 99 5.75 11.31 -1.11
N PHE A 100 5.39 10.26 -1.83
CA PHE A 100 6.30 9.45 -2.64
C PHE A 100 7.16 10.29 -3.61
N THR A 101 6.60 11.37 -4.18
CA THR A 101 7.32 12.25 -5.10
C THR A 101 8.50 12.98 -4.45
N ASP A 102 8.56 13.05 -3.12
CA ASP A 102 9.68 13.67 -2.41
C ASP A 102 10.95 12.80 -2.42
N PHE A 103 10.86 11.57 -2.93
CA PHE A 103 11.96 10.61 -3.02
C PHE A 103 12.45 10.36 -4.44
N ILE A 104 12.01 11.19 -5.40
CA ILE A 104 12.42 11.13 -6.79
C ILE A 104 12.96 12.50 -7.25
N ASP A 105 13.85 12.48 -8.23
CA ASP A 105 14.37 13.67 -8.90
C ASP A 105 13.47 14.09 -10.07
N GLU A 106 13.83 15.19 -10.75
CA GLU A 106 13.11 15.72 -11.90
C GLU A 106 13.10 14.79 -13.14
N PHE A 107 13.86 13.69 -13.09
CA PHE A 107 13.98 12.68 -14.14
C PHE A 107 13.41 11.32 -13.71
N ASP A 108 12.56 11.31 -12.68
CA ASP A 108 11.92 10.11 -12.12
C ASP A 108 12.90 9.08 -11.54
N ASN A 109 14.14 9.48 -11.24
CA ASN A 109 15.09 8.62 -10.56
C ASN A 109 14.97 8.80 -9.06
N ARG A 110 15.09 7.69 -8.34
CA ARG A 110 15.09 7.69 -6.89
C ARG A 110 16.27 8.50 -6.31
N LEU A 111 15.97 9.38 -5.37
CA LEU A 111 16.98 10.10 -4.59
C LEU A 111 17.73 9.18 -3.61
N PRO A 112 19.03 9.37 -3.41
CA PRO A 112 19.76 8.68 -2.35
C PRO A 112 19.14 8.94 -0.97
N LEU A 113 19.00 7.91 -0.13
CA LEU A 113 18.34 8.04 1.18
C LEU A 113 18.95 9.15 2.04
N LYS A 114 20.27 9.30 2.01
CA LYS A 114 21.00 10.33 2.75
C LYS A 114 20.59 11.76 2.40
N GLU A 115 20.10 11.98 1.19
CA GLU A 115 19.64 13.30 0.74
C GLU A 115 18.21 13.60 1.21
N THR A 116 17.44 12.56 1.55
CA THR A 116 16.05 12.68 1.97
C THR A 116 15.86 12.57 3.49
N GLU A 117 16.84 12.02 4.23
CA GLU A 117 16.78 11.76 5.68
C GLU A 117 16.38 12.96 6.57
N THR A 118 16.64 14.19 6.13
CA THR A 118 16.30 15.40 6.90
C THR A 118 14.94 16.00 6.53
N SER A 119 14.25 15.49 5.51
CA SER A 119 12.96 16.01 5.09
C SER A 119 11.85 15.64 6.08
N ASN A 120 10.84 16.50 6.21
CA ASN A 120 9.67 16.20 7.04
C ASN A 120 8.93 14.97 6.52
N SER A 121 8.88 14.80 5.20
CA SER A 121 8.27 13.66 4.52
C SER A 121 8.98 12.37 4.92
N TYR A 122 10.31 12.33 4.86
CA TYR A 122 11.07 11.16 5.32
C TYR A 122 10.77 10.81 6.78
N GLN A 123 10.75 11.80 7.69
CA GLN A 123 10.46 11.53 9.09
C GLN A 123 9.07 10.93 9.30
N ALA A 124 8.07 11.45 8.59
CA ALA A 124 6.70 10.96 8.65
C ALA A 124 6.56 9.55 8.04
N GLU A 125 7.13 9.30 6.86
CA GLU A 125 7.11 7.99 6.23
C GLU A 125 7.86 6.95 7.06
N HIS A 126 9.06 7.30 7.55
CA HIS A 126 9.85 6.44 8.42
C HIS A 126 9.08 6.11 9.72
N TYR A 127 8.32 7.07 10.27
CA TYR A 127 7.44 6.81 11.41
C TYR A 127 6.32 5.82 11.06
N ILE A 128 5.68 5.94 9.89
CA ILE A 128 4.64 5.01 9.43
C ILE A 128 5.20 3.59 9.28
N ILE A 129 6.25 3.41 8.48
CA ILE A 129 6.80 2.07 8.18
C ILE A 129 7.41 1.39 9.41
N SER A 130 7.91 2.16 10.38
CA SER A 130 8.45 1.63 11.64
C SER A 130 7.36 1.32 12.67
N SER A 131 6.15 1.84 12.46
CA SER A 131 4.98 1.61 13.30
C SER A 131 4.13 0.43 12.82
N ILE A 132 4.12 0.15 11.52
CA ILE A 132 3.28 -0.90 10.91
C ILE A 132 4.19 -1.85 10.13
N ALA A 133 4.27 -3.12 10.54
CA ALA A 133 5.02 -4.09 9.78
C ALA A 133 4.39 -4.31 8.39
N LEU A 134 5.21 -4.38 7.33
CA LEU A 134 4.74 -4.56 5.95
C LEU A 134 3.77 -5.74 5.78
N ASP A 135 4.08 -6.88 6.41
CA ASP A 135 3.21 -8.07 6.36
C ASP A 135 1.81 -7.80 6.92
N ASP A 136 1.75 -7.11 8.05
CA ASP A 136 0.49 -6.79 8.70
C ASP A 136 -0.26 -5.75 7.87
N TYR A 137 0.44 -4.78 7.29
CA TYR A 137 -0.14 -3.79 6.38
C TYR A 137 -0.80 -4.47 5.17
N LEU A 138 -0.03 -5.29 4.44
CA LEU A 138 -0.51 -5.98 3.23
C LEU A 138 -1.65 -6.94 3.55
N LYS A 139 -1.54 -7.68 4.67
CA LYS A 139 -2.59 -8.61 5.10
C LYS A 139 -3.91 -7.91 5.36
N GLU A 140 -3.89 -6.82 6.14
CA GLU A 140 -5.12 -6.12 6.53
C GLU A 140 -5.74 -5.37 5.34
N LEU A 141 -4.91 -4.80 4.48
CA LEU A 141 -5.38 -4.21 3.23
C LEU A 141 -6.00 -5.27 2.32
N PHE A 142 -5.36 -6.43 2.19
CA PHE A 142 -5.91 -7.56 1.43
C PHE A 142 -7.24 -8.04 1.99
N LEU A 143 -7.35 -8.17 3.32
CA LEU A 143 -8.59 -8.58 3.97
C LEU A 143 -9.71 -7.56 3.71
N SER A 144 -9.39 -6.27 3.69
CA SER A 144 -10.35 -5.20 3.37
C SER A 144 -10.84 -5.29 1.91
N VAL A 145 -9.92 -5.57 0.97
CA VAL A 145 -10.27 -5.82 -0.43
C VAL A 145 -11.11 -7.10 -0.56
N LEU A 146 -10.71 -8.17 0.13
CA LEU A 146 -11.39 -9.46 0.09
C LEU A 146 -12.80 -9.39 0.70
N SER A 147 -13.03 -8.57 1.72
CA SER A 147 -14.37 -8.35 2.27
C SER A 147 -15.30 -7.66 1.29
N VAL A 148 -14.75 -6.91 0.34
CA VAL A 148 -15.51 -6.27 -0.74
C VAL A 148 -15.73 -7.23 -1.92
N THR A 149 -14.68 -7.90 -2.39
CA THR A 149 -14.78 -8.73 -3.60
C THR A 149 -15.37 -10.10 -3.33
N GLY A 150 -15.21 -10.61 -2.11
CA GLY A 150 -15.49 -12.01 -1.76
C GLY A 150 -14.42 -12.98 -2.24
N GLU A 151 -14.30 -14.10 -1.52
CA GLU A 151 -13.31 -15.14 -1.81
C GLU A 151 -13.55 -15.83 -3.16
N GLU A 152 -14.81 -16.12 -3.51
CA GLU A 152 -15.14 -16.79 -4.77
C GLU A 152 -14.71 -15.98 -5.99
N TYR A 153 -14.92 -14.66 -5.94
CA TYR A 153 -14.51 -13.75 -7.00
C TYR A 153 -12.98 -13.71 -7.10
N TYR A 154 -12.28 -13.59 -5.96
CA TYR A 154 -10.82 -13.58 -5.93
C TYR A 154 -10.21 -14.86 -6.50
N GLN A 155 -10.80 -16.03 -6.22
CA GLN A 155 -10.36 -17.31 -6.80
C GLN A 155 -10.56 -17.36 -8.32
N LYS A 156 -11.65 -16.78 -8.84
CA LYS A 156 -11.86 -16.67 -10.30
C LYS A 156 -10.81 -15.76 -10.95
N PHE A 157 -10.51 -14.63 -10.31
CA PHE A 157 -9.44 -13.73 -10.75
C PHE A 157 -8.10 -14.46 -10.82
N LEU A 158 -7.68 -15.12 -9.74
CA LEU A 158 -6.43 -15.88 -9.69
C LEU A 158 -6.35 -16.98 -10.78
N LYS A 159 -7.43 -17.68 -11.06
CA LYS A 159 -7.46 -18.69 -12.13
C LYS A 159 -7.21 -18.10 -13.51
N LYS A 160 -7.68 -16.87 -13.76
CA LYS A 160 -7.52 -16.19 -15.04
C LYS A 160 -6.11 -15.59 -15.20
N ILE A 161 -5.52 -15.06 -14.13
CA ILE A 161 -4.17 -14.46 -14.17
C ILE A 161 -3.03 -15.42 -13.82
N GLY A 162 -3.33 -16.58 -13.25
CA GLY A 162 -2.35 -17.56 -12.78
C GLY A 162 -1.67 -18.39 -13.87
N ASN A 163 -1.90 -18.07 -15.15
CA ASN A 163 -1.19 -18.71 -16.25
C ASN A 163 0.28 -18.23 -16.26
N PRO A 164 1.29 -19.12 -16.21
CA PRO A 164 2.69 -18.71 -16.32
C PRO A 164 3.02 -17.97 -17.63
N ASP A 165 2.25 -18.22 -18.68
CA ASP A 165 2.37 -17.57 -19.99
C ASP A 165 1.44 -16.35 -20.13
N PHE A 166 1.03 -15.72 -19.02
CA PHE A 166 0.11 -14.58 -19.05
C PHE A 166 0.71 -13.41 -19.86
N THR A 167 0.04 -13.03 -20.95
CA THR A 167 0.53 -12.01 -21.88
C THR A 167 -0.16 -10.66 -21.70
N ILE A 168 0.40 -9.61 -22.31
CA ILE A 168 -0.26 -8.30 -22.41
C ILE A 168 -1.62 -8.41 -23.11
N ASP A 169 -1.74 -9.27 -24.12
CA ASP A 169 -3.03 -9.50 -24.80
C ASP A 169 -4.07 -10.11 -23.85
N ASP A 170 -3.64 -10.91 -22.87
CA ASP A 170 -4.54 -11.48 -21.86
C ASP A 170 -4.96 -10.42 -20.85
N ILE A 171 -4.07 -9.50 -20.46
CA ILE A 171 -4.42 -8.32 -19.64
C ILE A 171 -5.53 -7.52 -20.32
N LEU A 172 -5.39 -7.21 -21.61
CA LEU A 172 -6.40 -6.45 -22.37
C LEU A 172 -7.75 -7.17 -22.51
N LYS A 173 -7.76 -8.50 -22.39
CA LYS A 173 -9.00 -9.28 -22.39
C LYS A 173 -9.69 -9.28 -21.03
N LEU A 174 -8.96 -9.15 -19.92
CA LEU A 174 -9.55 -9.13 -18.58
C LEU A 174 -10.53 -7.97 -18.39
N ASP A 175 -10.22 -6.81 -18.96
CA ASP A 175 -11.08 -5.61 -18.90
C ASP A 175 -12.46 -5.82 -19.57
N LYS A 176 -12.51 -6.76 -20.52
CA LYS A 176 -13.74 -7.16 -21.21
C LYS A 176 -14.39 -8.42 -20.62
N ASP A 177 -13.80 -8.98 -19.58
CA ASP A 177 -14.29 -10.20 -18.95
C ASP A 177 -15.48 -9.87 -18.03
N LYS A 178 -16.68 -10.23 -18.48
CA LYS A 178 -17.93 -9.97 -17.74
C LYS A 178 -17.94 -10.56 -16.34
N GLU A 179 -17.21 -11.64 -16.09
CA GLU A 179 -17.15 -12.26 -14.76
C GLU A 179 -16.26 -11.46 -13.80
N LEU A 180 -15.31 -10.68 -14.33
CA LEU A 180 -14.40 -9.86 -13.55
C LEU A 180 -14.74 -8.37 -13.57
N GLN A 181 -15.62 -7.88 -14.45
CA GLN A 181 -15.87 -6.43 -14.54
C GLN A 181 -16.26 -5.74 -13.23
N GLU A 182 -16.87 -6.44 -12.28
CA GLU A 182 -17.39 -5.83 -11.05
C GLU A 182 -16.29 -5.32 -10.08
N HIS A 183 -15.18 -6.04 -9.98
CA HIS A 183 -14.12 -5.75 -8.99
C HIS A 183 -12.70 -5.81 -9.55
N ILE A 184 -12.52 -5.94 -10.86
CA ILE A 184 -11.20 -6.07 -11.47
C ILE A 184 -10.31 -4.87 -11.14
N ASP A 185 -10.86 -3.65 -11.22
CA ASP A 185 -10.15 -2.42 -10.91
C ASP A 185 -9.61 -2.42 -9.47
N LEU A 186 -10.40 -2.93 -8.52
CA LEU A 186 -9.99 -3.00 -7.12
C LEU A 186 -8.87 -4.03 -6.90
N LEU A 187 -8.93 -5.18 -7.57
CA LEU A 187 -7.87 -6.21 -7.48
C LEU A 187 -6.57 -5.78 -8.17
N MET A 188 -6.69 -5.09 -9.31
CA MET A 188 -5.55 -4.52 -10.02
C MET A 188 -4.90 -3.40 -9.20
N TRP A 189 -5.72 -2.50 -8.64
CA TRP A 189 -5.25 -1.47 -7.71
C TRP A 189 -4.53 -2.07 -6.50
N TYR A 190 -5.10 -3.09 -5.84
CA TYR A 190 -4.43 -3.75 -4.71
C TYR A 190 -3.09 -4.36 -5.12
N SER A 191 -3.01 -4.94 -6.31
CA SER A 191 -1.76 -5.50 -6.85
C SER A 191 -0.68 -4.42 -7.04
N LEU A 192 -1.06 -3.23 -7.53
CA LEU A 192 -0.18 -2.08 -7.65
C LEU A 192 0.25 -1.53 -6.28
N ILE A 193 -0.69 -1.38 -5.35
CA ILE A 193 -0.39 -0.92 -3.98
C ILE A 193 0.56 -1.87 -3.27
N ARG A 194 0.42 -3.19 -3.48
CA ARG A 194 1.38 -4.15 -2.94
C ARG A 194 2.79 -3.88 -3.43
N VAL A 195 2.97 -3.70 -4.74
CA VAL A 195 4.29 -3.40 -5.34
C VAL A 195 4.84 -2.08 -4.80
N PHE A 196 3.99 -1.05 -4.72
CA PHE A 196 4.33 0.25 -4.15
C PHE A 196 4.79 0.16 -2.70
N LEU A 197 4.01 -0.48 -1.83
CA LEU A 197 4.34 -0.64 -0.41
C LEU A 197 5.61 -1.47 -0.22
N GLU A 198 5.77 -2.57 -0.96
CA GLU A 198 7.02 -3.35 -0.91
C GLU A 198 8.23 -2.48 -1.31
N ALA A 199 8.11 -1.63 -2.33
CA ALA A 199 9.19 -0.75 -2.78
C ALA A 199 9.53 0.34 -1.76
N ILE A 200 8.52 1.04 -1.22
CA ILE A 200 8.73 2.10 -0.21
C ILE A 200 9.34 1.52 1.07
N TYR A 201 8.82 0.39 1.56
CA TYR A 201 9.39 -0.27 2.73
C TYR A 201 10.81 -0.76 2.50
N PHE A 202 11.12 -1.26 1.30
CA PHE A 202 12.47 -1.69 0.95
C PHE A 202 13.42 -0.48 0.88
N TYR A 203 13.00 0.61 0.23
CA TYR A 203 13.76 1.83 0.10
C TYR A 203 14.02 2.48 1.46
N LEU A 204 13.04 2.64 2.33
CA LEU A 204 13.25 3.36 3.58
C LEU A 204 13.98 2.53 4.65
N ASN A 205 14.21 1.23 4.40
CA ASN A 205 15.02 0.40 5.27
C ASN A 205 16.52 0.64 5.04
N ILE A 206 17.17 1.30 6.00
CA ILE A 206 18.60 1.65 5.98
C ILE A 206 19.50 0.43 5.74
N GLU A 207 19.12 -0.77 6.22
CA GLU A 207 19.92 -1.99 6.02
C GLU A 207 20.08 -2.36 4.54
N ASN A 208 19.10 -1.99 3.69
CA ASN A 208 19.12 -2.27 2.26
C ASN A 208 20.03 -1.34 1.44
N HIS A 209 20.43 -0.19 2.01
CA HIS A 209 21.37 0.75 1.39
C HIS A 209 22.83 0.46 1.71
N ASN A 210 23.06 -0.35 2.75
CA ASN A 210 24.40 -0.71 3.18
C ASN A 210 24.89 -1.93 2.39
N SER A 211 25.10 -1.75 1.09
CA SER A 211 25.87 -2.67 0.24
C SER A 211 27.37 -2.51 0.53
N LYS A 212 27.77 -2.88 1.75
CA LYS A 212 29.13 -3.34 2.07
C LYS A 212 29.04 -4.71 2.73
N ILE A 213 28.83 -5.73 1.92
CA ILE A 213 29.41 -7.07 2.09
C ILE A 213 30.00 -7.45 0.76
#